data_AF-A0A5B7GQM3-F1
#
_entry.id   AF-A0A5B7GQM3-F1
#
_cell.length_a   1.000
_cell.length_b   1.000
_cell.length_c   1.000
_cell.angle_alpha   90.00
_cell.angle_beta   90.00
_cell.angle_gamma   90.00
#
_symmetry.space_group_name_H-M   'P 1'
#
loop_
_entity.id
_entity.type
_entity.pdbx_description
1 polymer ?
#
loop_
_entity_poly.entity_id
_entity_poly.type
_entity_poly.pdbx_seq_one_letter_code
_entity_poly.pdbx_strand_id
1 'polypeptide(L)'
;MGCFMDSRENRLLRGHAGQLKRNTPNLCCDVCYQRGYMYAGVEYGCVSRVHYSTCRKTCMSYRQDYLFREVLKLEEQFSNIRVSQYRLSTIWGGASLLRILLHCMVQITKIKEWKWDFIINLSESDYPIKKNEELVAFLTSNKDRNFLKSHGHDTNKFLQKQGLDRTFLECENHMWRIGERRLPLGHMKITLMELTSSTGIRVDGGSDWLCLNRAFVEYVVTSPSPLVQGLKKVYSYTLLPAEVRQKLPIDW
;
A
#
# COMPACT_ATOMS: atom_id res chain seq x y z
N MET A 1 -9.44 8.33 17.47
CA MET A 1 -8.65 7.91 16.28
C MET A 1 -8.03 9.15 15.65
N GLY A 2 -6.71 9.23 15.52
CA GLY A 2 -6.03 10.39 14.92
C GLY A 2 -4.84 9.97 14.05
N CYS A 3 -4.57 10.72 12.98
CA CYS A 3 -3.47 10.49 12.04
C CYS A 3 -2.37 11.54 12.24
N PHE A 4 -1.09 11.17 12.09
CA PHE A 4 0.06 12.06 12.26
C PHE A 4 0.90 12.16 10.96
N MET A 5 1.62 13.27 10.77
CA MET A 5 2.30 13.63 9.51
C MET A 5 3.83 13.52 9.60
N ASP A 6 4.46 12.82 8.65
CA ASP A 6 5.93 12.72 8.49
C ASP A 6 6.55 14.00 7.90
N SER A 7 7.79 14.35 8.29
CA SER A 7 8.54 15.53 7.81
C SER A 7 9.95 15.14 7.37
N ARG A 8 10.38 15.64 6.19
CA ARG A 8 11.74 15.42 5.65
C ARG A 8 12.85 15.90 6.57
N GLU A 9 12.62 16.98 7.32
CA GLU A 9 13.60 17.57 8.25
C GLU A 9 13.79 16.69 9.51
N ASN A 10 12.84 15.81 9.80
CA ASN A 10 12.82 14.90 10.94
C ASN A 10 13.06 13.43 10.57
N ARG A 11 13.54 13.14 9.36
CA ARG A 11 13.97 11.78 8.99
C ARG A 11 15.26 11.43 9.74
N LEU A 12 15.30 10.21 10.30
CA LEU A 12 16.44 9.73 11.07
C LEU A 12 17.72 9.53 10.23
N LEU A 13 17.60 9.14 8.95
CA LEU A 13 18.73 9.03 8.03
C LEU A 13 18.98 10.38 7.36
N ARG A 14 19.84 11.17 7.98
CA ARG A 14 20.37 12.43 7.44
C ARG A 14 21.65 12.09 6.66
N GLY A 15 21.69 12.35 5.34
CA GLY A 15 22.84 11.99 4.53
C GLY A 15 22.68 12.23 3.02
N HIS A 16 23.69 11.83 2.25
CA HIS A 16 23.75 12.00 0.80
C HIS A 16 22.65 11.20 0.07
N ALA A 17 21.89 11.88 -0.79
CA ALA A 17 20.95 11.27 -1.73
C ALA A 17 21.28 11.76 -3.15
N GLY A 18 21.35 10.84 -4.11
CA GLY A 18 21.71 11.15 -5.50
C GLY A 18 21.15 10.14 -6.48
N GLN A 19 20.92 10.58 -7.73
CA GLN A 19 20.45 9.72 -8.81
C GLN A 19 21.62 9.19 -9.63
N LEU A 20 21.72 7.86 -9.78
CA LEU A 20 22.69 7.21 -10.66
C LEU A 20 22.00 6.77 -11.95
N LYS A 21 22.64 7.01 -13.12
CA LYS A 21 22.11 6.57 -14.43
C LYS A 21 21.92 5.05 -14.55
N ARG A 22 22.65 4.26 -13.75
CA ARG A 22 22.60 2.79 -13.73
C ARG A 22 22.66 2.31 -12.27
N ASN A 23 21.50 2.21 -11.62
CA ASN A 23 21.42 1.98 -10.17
C ASN A 23 21.40 0.47 -9.81
N THR A 24 22.57 -0.13 -9.56
CA THR A 24 22.67 -1.52 -9.07
C THR A 24 23.12 -1.55 -7.60
N PRO A 25 22.76 -2.59 -6.82
CA PRO A 25 23.17 -2.69 -5.41
C PRO A 25 24.67 -2.55 -5.20
N ASN A 26 25.49 -3.22 -6.01
CA ASN A 26 26.95 -3.17 -5.89
C ASN A 26 27.49 -1.75 -6.14
N LEU A 27 27.00 -1.08 -7.19
CA LEU A 27 27.43 0.29 -7.50
C LEU A 27 27.04 1.27 -6.40
N CYS A 28 25.83 1.13 -5.84
CA CYS A 28 25.38 1.97 -4.75
C CYS A 28 26.20 1.74 -3.48
N CYS A 29 26.48 0.48 -3.14
CA CYS A 29 27.38 0.12 -2.05
C CYS A 29 28.74 0.78 -2.24
N ASP A 30 29.39 0.62 -3.39
CA ASP A 30 30.71 1.19 -3.66
C ASP A 30 30.73 2.72 -3.50
N VAL A 31 29.71 3.38 -4.05
CA VAL A 31 29.56 4.84 -4.00
C VAL A 31 29.33 5.36 -2.58
N CYS A 32 28.55 4.63 -1.77
CA CYS A 32 28.29 4.97 -0.37
C CYS A 32 29.51 4.68 0.53
N TYR A 33 30.19 3.55 0.31
CA TYR A 33 31.42 3.20 1.02
C TYR A 33 32.55 4.21 0.75
N GLN A 34 32.75 4.63 -0.49
CA GLN A 34 33.72 5.68 -0.85
C GLN A 34 33.46 7.02 -0.16
N ARG A 35 32.21 7.28 0.25
CA ARG A 35 31.82 8.50 0.97
C ARG A 35 31.78 8.32 2.49
N GLY A 36 32.28 7.20 2.99
CA GLY A 36 32.38 6.92 4.42
C GLY A 36 31.07 6.46 5.07
N TYR A 37 30.05 6.10 4.29
CA TYR A 37 28.82 5.55 4.84
C TYR A 37 28.96 4.04 5.07
N MET A 38 28.65 3.58 6.28
CA MET A 38 28.60 2.14 6.60
C MET A 38 27.42 1.41 5.95
N TYR A 39 26.42 2.17 5.47
CA TYR A 39 25.19 1.62 4.93
C TYR A 39 24.83 2.31 3.61
N ALA A 40 24.28 1.53 2.68
CA ALA A 40 23.86 1.96 1.35
C ALA A 40 22.50 1.34 1.02
N GLY A 41 21.69 2.04 0.21
CA GLY A 41 20.38 1.54 -0.23
C GLY A 41 20.05 2.05 -1.63
N VAL A 42 19.60 1.14 -2.50
CA VAL A 42 19.09 1.48 -3.83
C VAL A 42 17.58 1.61 -3.81
N GLU A 43 17.07 2.67 -4.41
CA GLU A 43 15.67 2.73 -4.85
C GLU A 43 15.56 1.97 -6.19
N TYR A 44 14.56 1.09 -6.33
CA TYR A 44 14.29 0.21 -7.49
C TYR A 44 15.14 -1.08 -7.65
N GLY A 45 15.57 -1.73 -6.56
CA GLY A 45 16.27 -3.03 -6.60
C GLY A 45 15.82 -3.96 -5.48
N CYS A 46 15.64 -5.26 -5.79
CA CYS A 46 14.92 -6.18 -4.93
C CYS A 46 15.79 -6.96 -3.94
N VAL A 47 15.41 -6.93 -2.64
CA VAL A 47 15.38 -8.04 -1.65
C VAL A 47 15.11 -7.44 -0.27
N SER A 48 14.07 -7.91 0.44
CA SER A 48 13.85 -7.55 1.85
C SER A 48 13.99 -8.81 2.73
N ARG A 49 15.22 -9.10 3.17
CA ARG A 49 15.50 -10.09 4.21
C ARG A 49 15.41 -9.39 5.57
N VAL A 50 14.36 -9.65 6.33
CA VAL A 50 14.26 -9.26 7.75
C VAL A 50 13.88 -10.51 8.53
N HIS A 51 14.61 -10.80 9.60
CA HIS A 51 14.48 -12.00 10.42
C HIS A 51 13.56 -11.76 11.63
N TYR A 52 12.82 -12.81 12.01
CA TYR A 52 12.01 -13.05 13.22
C TYR A 52 10.50 -12.70 13.25
N SER A 53 9.76 -13.71 13.78
CA SER A 53 8.34 -13.84 14.21
C SER A 53 7.21 -13.25 13.34
N THR A 54 7.52 -12.69 12.17
CA THR A 54 6.51 -12.10 11.28
C THR A 54 6.16 -13.08 10.16
N CYS A 55 4.87 -13.30 9.94
CA CYS A 55 4.40 -14.07 8.79
C CYS A 55 4.45 -13.20 7.52
N ARG A 56 4.94 -13.76 6.40
CA ARG A 56 5.19 -13.01 5.15
C ARG A 56 4.46 -13.63 3.99
N LYS A 57 3.51 -12.89 3.41
CA LYS A 57 2.93 -13.23 2.11
C LYS A 57 3.57 -12.35 1.03
N THR A 58 4.37 -12.95 0.17
CA THR A 58 5.03 -12.22 -0.93
C THR A 58 4.21 -12.35 -2.20
N CYS A 59 3.89 -11.22 -2.83
CA CYS A 59 3.14 -11.14 -4.07
C CYS A 59 4.06 -10.50 -5.12
N MET A 60 4.27 -11.15 -6.27
CA MET A 60 5.24 -10.73 -7.29
C MET A 60 4.57 -10.46 -8.63
N SER A 61 5.15 -9.51 -9.37
CA SER A 61 4.70 -9.21 -10.72
C SER A 61 4.86 -10.41 -11.64
N TYR A 62 3.87 -10.65 -12.49
CA TYR A 62 3.92 -11.69 -13.53
C TYR A 62 5.16 -11.56 -14.44
N ARG A 63 5.70 -10.35 -14.57
CA ARG A 63 6.87 -10.05 -15.42
C ARG A 63 8.21 -10.49 -14.81
N GLN A 64 8.25 -10.91 -13.55
CA GLN A 64 9.49 -11.14 -12.79
C GLN A 64 9.68 -12.62 -12.43
N ASP A 65 9.84 -13.48 -13.44
CA ASP A 65 9.93 -14.94 -13.25
C ASP A 65 11.19 -15.40 -12.53
N TYR A 66 12.33 -14.74 -12.75
CA TYR A 66 13.56 -15.06 -12.03
C TYR A 66 13.37 -14.85 -10.52
N LEU A 67 12.92 -13.66 -10.13
CA LEU A 67 12.69 -13.33 -8.72
C LEU A 67 11.63 -14.24 -8.09
N PHE A 68 10.56 -14.56 -8.84
CA PHE A 68 9.54 -15.50 -8.38
C PHE A 68 10.13 -16.86 -8.01
N ARG A 69 10.98 -17.44 -8.87
CA ARG A 69 11.65 -18.71 -8.59
C ARG A 69 12.59 -18.63 -7.39
N GLU A 70 13.33 -17.53 -7.23
CA GLU A 70 14.23 -17.37 -6.08
C GLU A 70 13.46 -17.24 -4.74
N VAL A 71 12.31 -16.57 -4.74
CA VAL A 71 11.51 -16.43 -3.50
C VAL A 71 10.73 -17.72 -3.20
N LEU A 72 10.37 -18.54 -4.19
CA LEU A 72 9.77 -19.86 -3.92
C LEU A 72 10.70 -20.75 -3.08
N LYS A 73 12.01 -20.69 -3.30
CA LYS A 73 13.00 -21.39 -2.47
C LYS A 73 12.95 -20.97 -1.00
N LEU A 74 12.50 -19.74 -0.71
CA LEU A 74 12.33 -19.25 0.66
C LEU A 74 11.06 -19.80 1.31
N GLU A 75 9.97 -19.98 0.56
CA GLU A 75 8.75 -20.63 1.07
C GLU A 75 9.01 -22.09 1.46
N GLU A 76 9.89 -22.79 0.74
CA GLU A 76 10.33 -24.15 1.10
C GLU A 76 11.14 -24.19 2.41
N GLN A 77 11.90 -23.13 2.70
CA GLN A 77 12.79 -23.06 3.86
C GLN A 77 12.11 -22.53 5.13
N PHE A 78 11.03 -21.73 4.99
CA PHE A 78 10.43 -21.00 6.10
C PHE A 78 8.91 -21.18 6.14
N SER A 79 8.40 -21.82 7.19
CA SER A 79 6.96 -22.07 7.38
C SER A 79 6.11 -20.80 7.56
N ASN A 80 6.75 -19.69 7.92
CA ASN A 80 6.16 -18.36 8.03
C ASN A 80 6.31 -17.52 6.75
N ILE A 81 6.77 -18.09 5.64
CA ILE A 81 6.80 -17.45 4.32
C ILE A 81 5.84 -18.20 3.40
N ARG A 82 5.01 -17.45 2.68
CA ARG A 82 4.17 -17.98 1.61
C ARG A 82 4.28 -17.10 0.38
N VAL A 83 4.32 -17.69 -0.81
CA VAL A 83 4.29 -16.92 -2.06
C VAL A 83 2.90 -16.97 -2.66
N SER A 84 2.41 -15.85 -3.21
CA SER A 84 1.15 -15.84 -3.96
C SER A 84 1.38 -16.42 -5.35
N GLN A 85 0.70 -17.54 -5.65
CA GLN A 85 0.66 -18.11 -7.00
C GLN A 85 -0.16 -17.24 -7.97
N TYR A 86 -1.13 -16.48 -7.45
CA TYR A 86 -1.84 -15.46 -8.19
C TYR A 86 -0.90 -14.25 -8.38
N ARG A 87 -0.48 -14.03 -9.63
CA ARG A 87 0.45 -12.97 -10.04
C ARG A 87 -0.24 -12.06 -11.05
N LEU A 88 -0.01 -10.76 -10.93
CA LEU A 88 -0.53 -9.74 -11.83
C LEU A 88 0.62 -8.91 -12.39
N SER A 89 0.46 -8.33 -13.57
CA SER A 89 1.37 -7.30 -14.04
C SER A 89 1.00 -5.97 -13.41
N THR A 90 1.51 -5.71 -12.21
CA THR A 90 1.29 -4.45 -11.48
C THR A 90 2.01 -3.31 -12.18
N ILE A 91 1.30 -2.55 -12.99
CA ILE A 91 1.81 -1.34 -13.61
C ILE A 91 1.66 -0.15 -12.66
N TRP A 92 2.51 0.87 -12.84
CA TRP A 92 2.39 2.11 -12.08
C TRP A 92 1.02 2.76 -12.32
N GLY A 93 0.32 3.12 -11.24
CA GLY A 93 -1.05 3.66 -11.30
C GLY A 93 -2.17 2.65 -11.58
N GLY A 94 -1.84 1.38 -11.85
CA GLY A 94 -2.81 0.35 -12.21
C GLY A 94 -3.77 -0.04 -11.09
N ALA A 95 -4.99 -0.45 -11.48
CA ALA A 95 -5.96 -1.04 -10.57
C ALA A 95 -5.52 -2.43 -10.05
N SER A 96 -4.60 -3.09 -10.76
CA SER A 96 -3.98 -4.34 -10.36
C SER A 96 -3.26 -4.28 -9.02
N LEU A 97 -2.76 -3.12 -8.60
CA LEU A 97 -2.12 -2.94 -7.28
C LEU A 97 -3.12 -3.15 -6.13
N LEU A 98 -4.27 -2.47 -6.16
CA LEU A 98 -5.31 -2.68 -5.15
C LEU A 98 -5.84 -4.12 -5.20
N ARG A 99 -5.99 -4.68 -6.41
CA ARG A 99 -6.46 -6.06 -6.59
C ARG A 99 -5.51 -7.07 -5.94
N ILE A 100 -4.20 -6.91 -6.11
CA ILE A 100 -3.23 -7.82 -5.48
C ILE A 100 -3.20 -7.64 -3.95
N LEU A 101 -3.28 -6.41 -3.44
CA LEU A 101 -3.36 -6.14 -2.00
C LEU A 101 -4.58 -6.84 -1.37
N LEU A 102 -5.78 -6.64 -1.95
CA LEU A 102 -7.01 -7.29 -1.48
C LEU A 102 -6.93 -8.82 -1.60
N HIS A 103 -6.36 -9.34 -2.68
CA HIS A 103 -6.16 -10.78 -2.84
C HIS A 103 -5.23 -11.32 -1.73
N CYS A 104 -4.11 -10.67 -1.45
CA CYS A 104 -3.16 -11.13 -0.44
C CYS A 104 -3.78 -11.03 0.98
N MET A 105 -4.59 -10.01 1.27
CA MET A 105 -5.40 -9.94 2.51
C MET A 105 -6.36 -11.12 2.66
N VAL A 106 -7.13 -11.45 1.61
CA VAL A 106 -8.05 -12.61 1.60
C VAL A 106 -7.31 -13.93 1.81
N GLN A 107 -6.12 -14.09 1.24
CA GLN A 107 -5.33 -15.31 1.42
C GLN A 107 -4.80 -15.41 2.84
N ILE A 108 -4.30 -14.32 3.42
CA ILE A 108 -3.79 -14.29 4.79
C ILE A 108 -4.88 -14.67 5.80
N THR A 109 -6.13 -14.21 5.61
CA THR A 109 -7.24 -14.57 6.51
C THR A 109 -7.61 -16.06 6.45
N LYS A 110 -7.20 -16.78 5.40
CA LYS A 110 -7.48 -18.22 5.23
C LYS A 110 -6.41 -19.13 5.83
N ILE A 111 -5.23 -18.61 6.15
CA ILE A 111 -4.12 -19.38 6.74
C ILE A 111 -4.36 -19.49 8.25
N LYS A 112 -4.85 -20.65 8.72
CA LYS A 112 -5.26 -20.84 10.12
C LYS A 112 -4.08 -20.95 11.07
N GLU A 113 -2.94 -21.39 10.57
CA GLU A 113 -1.70 -21.58 11.32
C GLU A 113 -1.06 -20.24 11.72
N TRP A 114 -1.36 -19.16 10.98
CA TRP A 114 -0.79 -17.86 11.18
C TRP A 114 -1.63 -17.03 12.16
N LYS A 115 -1.06 -16.76 13.33
CA LYS A 115 -1.59 -15.80 14.30
C LYS A 115 -0.94 -14.45 14.03
N TRP A 116 -1.68 -13.54 13.42
CA TRP A 116 -1.24 -12.20 13.04
C TRP A 116 -2.22 -11.15 13.53
N ASP A 117 -1.70 -9.96 13.83
CA ASP A 117 -2.46 -8.82 14.34
C ASP A 117 -2.52 -7.65 13.36
N PHE A 118 -1.48 -7.50 12.53
CA PHE A 118 -1.33 -6.42 11.56
C PHE A 118 -0.89 -6.94 10.19
N ILE A 119 -1.32 -6.26 9.14
CA ILE A 119 -0.76 -6.36 7.79
C ILE A 119 0.00 -5.06 7.50
N ILE A 120 1.25 -5.21 7.07
CA ILE A 120 2.11 -4.13 6.60
C ILE A 120 2.51 -4.48 5.16
N ASN A 121 2.26 -3.60 4.21
CA ASN A 121 2.81 -3.77 2.86
C ASN A 121 4.20 -3.13 2.78
N LEU A 122 5.09 -3.80 2.05
CA LEU A 122 6.44 -3.36 1.74
C LEU A 122 6.70 -3.72 0.27
N SER A 123 7.41 -2.87 -0.46
CA SER A 123 8.05 -3.20 -1.72
C SER A 123 9.47 -3.66 -1.46
N GLU A 124 10.14 -3.95 -2.56
CA GLU A 124 11.50 -4.43 -2.56
C GLU A 124 12.53 -3.35 -2.19
N SER A 125 12.15 -2.07 -2.31
CA SER A 125 13.00 -0.92 -2.02
C SER A 125 12.86 -0.41 -0.58
N ASP A 126 11.93 -0.96 0.20
CA ASP A 126 11.75 -0.57 1.60
C ASP A 126 12.84 -1.15 2.50
N TYR A 127 13.22 -0.37 3.50
CA TYR A 127 14.19 -0.77 4.50
C TYR A 127 13.78 -0.31 5.90
N PRO A 128 13.86 -1.18 6.93
CA PRO A 128 13.52 -0.80 8.30
C PRO A 128 14.53 0.20 8.86
N ILE A 129 14.02 1.28 9.46
CA ILE A 129 14.84 2.30 10.15
C ILE A 129 14.81 2.18 11.68
N LYS A 130 14.08 1.18 12.20
CA LYS A 130 13.94 0.85 13.63
C LYS A 130 14.06 -0.65 13.84
N LYS A 131 14.42 -1.07 15.05
CA LYS A 131 14.48 -2.49 15.39
C LYS A 131 13.09 -3.12 15.37
N ASN A 132 13.02 -4.41 15.10
CA ASN A 132 11.75 -5.15 15.12
C ASN A 132 11.06 -5.09 16.50
N GLU A 133 11.84 -5.14 17.58
CA GLU A 133 11.32 -5.01 18.96
C GLU A 133 10.61 -3.67 19.19
N GLU A 134 11.16 -2.57 18.68
CA GLU A 134 10.52 -1.25 18.76
C GLU A 134 9.21 -1.21 17.97
N LEU A 135 9.20 -1.80 16.77
CA LEU A 135 8.00 -1.89 15.94
C LEU A 135 6.90 -2.71 16.65
N VAL A 136 7.26 -3.88 17.17
CA VAL A 136 6.33 -4.77 17.88
C VAL A 136 5.78 -4.08 19.14
N ALA A 137 6.64 -3.41 19.93
CA ALA A 137 6.20 -2.69 21.12
C ALA A 137 5.21 -1.56 20.78
N PHE A 138 5.50 -0.79 19.72
CA PHE A 138 4.61 0.28 19.25
C PHE A 138 3.26 -0.24 18.76
N LEU A 139 3.26 -1.28 17.93
CA LEU A 139 2.02 -1.85 17.38
C LEU A 139 1.19 -2.55 18.46
N THR A 140 1.83 -3.26 19.39
CA THR A 140 1.15 -3.90 20.54
C THR A 140 0.43 -2.85 21.39
N SER A 141 1.08 -1.71 21.66
CA SER A 141 0.49 -0.61 22.42
C SER A 141 -0.67 0.09 21.68
N ASN A 142 -0.82 -0.16 20.38
CA ASN A 142 -1.78 0.50 19.50
C ASN A 142 -2.60 -0.52 18.67
N LYS A 143 -2.83 -1.72 19.20
CA LYS A 143 -3.44 -2.86 18.48
C LYS A 143 -4.78 -2.54 17.79
N ASP A 144 -5.58 -1.65 18.37
CA ASP A 144 -6.91 -1.29 17.89
C ASP A 144 -6.90 -0.12 16.89
N ARG A 145 -5.72 0.29 16.40
CA ARG A 145 -5.54 1.42 15.47
C ARG A 145 -5.11 0.94 14.07
N ASN A 146 -5.40 1.77 13.07
CA ASN A 146 -4.88 1.62 11.72
C ASN A 146 -3.97 2.82 11.40
N PHE A 147 -2.87 2.57 10.68
CA PHE A 147 -1.88 3.59 10.34
C PHE A 147 -1.88 3.84 8.84
N LEU A 148 -2.44 4.99 8.48
CA LEU A 148 -2.62 5.44 7.10
C LEU A 148 -2.23 6.92 7.03
N LYS A 149 -1.40 7.28 6.04
CA LYS A 149 -0.99 8.67 5.84
C LYS A 149 -1.90 9.34 4.81
N SER A 150 -2.65 10.37 5.23
CA SER A 150 -3.38 11.24 4.32
C SER A 150 -2.49 12.34 3.73
N HIS A 151 -2.87 12.85 2.56
CA HIS A 151 -2.14 13.87 1.79
C HIS A 151 -2.07 15.23 2.52
N GLY A 152 -3.07 15.54 3.37
CA GLY A 152 -3.10 16.76 4.18
C GLY A 152 -4.10 17.79 3.64
N HIS A 153 -3.65 19.03 3.45
CA HIS A 153 -4.51 20.18 3.10
C HIS A 153 -5.01 20.14 1.65
N ASP A 154 -6.29 20.47 1.45
CA ASP A 154 -6.97 20.57 0.14
C ASP A 154 -7.26 19.22 -0.54
N THR A 155 -8.05 18.39 0.14
CA THR A 155 -8.57 17.10 -0.37
C THR A 155 -9.28 17.25 -1.73
N ASN A 156 -9.96 18.36 -1.99
CA ASN A 156 -10.60 18.64 -3.29
C ASN A 156 -9.58 18.60 -4.43
N LYS A 157 -8.51 19.40 -4.34
CA LYS A 157 -7.47 19.43 -5.37
C LYS A 157 -6.74 18.10 -5.49
N PHE A 158 -6.52 17.39 -4.39
CA PHE A 158 -5.93 16.05 -4.44
C PHE A 158 -6.80 15.07 -5.22
N LEU A 159 -8.10 15.00 -4.94
CA LEU A 159 -9.01 14.07 -5.61
C LEU A 159 -9.16 14.38 -7.11
N GLN A 160 -9.14 15.66 -7.48
CA GLN A 160 -9.12 16.06 -8.90
C GLN A 160 -7.82 15.63 -9.58
N LYS A 161 -6.66 15.81 -8.93
CA LYS A 161 -5.36 15.35 -9.46
C LYS A 161 -5.28 13.83 -9.60
N GLN A 162 -5.92 13.10 -8.68
CA GLN A 162 -6.01 11.64 -8.71
C GLN A 162 -7.04 11.13 -9.74
N GLY A 163 -7.79 12.03 -10.39
CA GLY A 163 -8.72 11.67 -11.46
C GLY A 163 -9.90 10.81 -10.99
N LEU A 164 -10.35 10.97 -9.74
CA LEU A 164 -11.44 10.16 -9.20
C LEU A 164 -12.78 10.40 -9.94
N ASP A 165 -12.91 11.58 -10.55
CA ASP A 165 -13.97 12.02 -11.45
C ASP A 165 -13.89 11.40 -12.86
N ARG A 166 -12.89 10.54 -13.13
CA ARG A 166 -12.70 9.82 -14.39
C ARG A 166 -12.82 8.31 -14.19
N THR A 167 -13.21 7.62 -15.25
CA THR A 167 -13.20 6.15 -15.31
C THR A 167 -11.93 5.71 -16.04
N PHE A 168 -11.18 4.81 -15.41
CA PHE A 168 -10.01 4.16 -16.01
C PHE A 168 -10.24 2.66 -16.17
N LEU A 169 -9.69 2.08 -17.22
CA LEU A 169 -9.67 0.63 -17.46
C LEU A 169 -8.23 0.17 -17.62
N GLU A 170 -7.80 -0.77 -16.78
CA GLU A 170 -6.52 -1.46 -16.97
C GLU A 170 -6.69 -2.56 -18.00
N CYS A 171 -6.05 -2.42 -19.16
CA CYS A 171 -6.03 -3.43 -20.22
C CYS A 171 -4.67 -3.40 -20.93
N GLU A 172 -4.17 -4.56 -21.35
CA GLU A 172 -2.89 -4.69 -22.08
C GLU A 172 -1.69 -4.04 -21.36
N ASN A 173 -1.70 -4.04 -20.02
CA ASN A 173 -0.71 -3.36 -19.19
C ASN A 173 -0.67 -1.84 -19.38
N HIS A 174 -1.81 -1.23 -19.68
CA HIS A 174 -1.99 0.21 -19.79
C HIS A 174 -3.25 0.65 -19.06
N MET A 175 -3.22 1.85 -18.47
CA MET A 175 -4.38 2.49 -17.84
C MET A 175 -5.05 3.43 -18.83
N TRP A 176 -6.12 2.95 -19.46
CA TRP A 176 -6.89 3.72 -20.44
C TRP A 176 -7.90 4.62 -19.73
N ARG A 177 -7.87 5.93 -20.00
CA ARG A 177 -8.93 6.84 -19.57
C ARG A 177 -10.11 6.71 -20.53
N ILE A 178 -11.21 6.10 -20.07
CA ILE A 178 -12.36 5.76 -20.92
C ILE A 178 -13.40 6.89 -20.96
N GLY A 179 -13.48 7.72 -19.91
CA GLY A 179 -14.40 8.85 -19.91
C GLY A 179 -14.59 9.48 -18.54
N GLU A 180 -15.54 10.41 -18.46
CA GLU A 180 -15.95 11.01 -17.19
C GLU A 180 -16.77 10.02 -16.38
N ARG A 181 -16.61 10.06 -15.06
CA ARG A 181 -17.38 9.23 -14.13
C ARG A 181 -18.24 10.12 -13.27
N ARG A 182 -19.54 9.87 -13.30
CA ARG A 182 -20.41 10.32 -12.23
C ARG A 182 -20.28 9.32 -11.10
N LEU A 183 -19.60 9.70 -10.03
CA LEU A 183 -19.61 8.88 -8.82
C LEU A 183 -21.09 8.73 -8.37
N PRO A 184 -21.49 7.59 -7.77
CA PRO A 184 -22.87 7.30 -7.34
C PRO A 184 -23.33 8.15 -6.14
N LEU A 185 -22.91 9.42 -6.13
CA LEU A 185 -22.82 10.35 -5.04
C LEU A 185 -23.62 11.64 -5.31
N GLY A 186 -24.47 11.66 -6.34
CA GLY A 186 -25.36 12.77 -6.69
C GLY A 186 -24.62 13.98 -7.27
N HIS A 187 -24.95 14.34 -8.51
CA HIS A 187 -24.58 15.58 -9.21
C HIS A 187 -23.19 16.17 -8.89
N MET A 188 -22.19 15.82 -9.69
CA MET A 188 -20.84 16.41 -9.62
C MET A 188 -20.81 17.84 -10.20
N LYS A 189 -21.59 18.73 -9.60
CA LYS A 189 -21.35 20.18 -9.46
C LYS A 189 -21.58 20.61 -7.99
N ILE A 190 -21.58 19.63 -7.10
CA ILE A 190 -21.78 19.70 -5.67
C ILE A 190 -20.40 19.60 -5.03
N THR A 191 -20.06 20.56 -4.18
CA THR A 191 -18.75 20.62 -3.51
C THR A 191 -18.58 19.41 -2.58
N LEU A 192 -17.35 18.96 -2.28
CA LEU A 192 -17.09 17.89 -1.28
C LEU A 192 -17.82 18.09 0.06
N MET A 193 -18.25 19.32 0.35
CA MET A 193 -18.98 19.71 1.55
C MET A 193 -20.40 19.13 1.59
N GLU A 194 -21.15 19.20 0.49
CA GLU A 194 -22.55 18.74 0.41
C GLU A 194 -22.65 17.20 0.36
N LEU A 195 -21.60 16.51 -0.09
CA LEU A 195 -21.49 15.06 -0.07
C LEU A 195 -21.38 14.48 1.35
N THR A 196 -20.59 15.15 2.18
CA THR A 196 -20.41 14.81 3.59
C THR A 196 -21.74 14.93 4.33
N SER A 197 -22.57 15.91 3.97
CA SER A 197 -23.86 16.18 4.62
C SER A 197 -24.96 15.17 4.27
N SER A 198 -24.93 14.56 3.08
CA SER A 198 -26.02 13.69 2.59
C SER A 198 -25.78 12.19 2.81
N THR A 199 -24.52 11.75 2.83
CA THR A 199 -24.15 10.33 3.03
C THR A 199 -23.33 10.09 4.28
N GLY A 200 -22.78 11.15 4.90
CA GLY A 200 -21.80 11.05 5.98
C GLY A 200 -20.39 10.61 5.51
N ILE A 201 -20.21 10.21 4.26
CA ILE A 201 -18.96 9.62 3.76
C ILE A 201 -18.02 10.71 3.26
N ARG A 202 -16.80 10.74 3.82
CA ARG A 202 -15.74 11.67 3.40
C ARG A 202 -14.73 10.95 2.53
N VAL A 203 -14.55 11.39 1.30
CA VAL A 203 -13.44 10.89 0.47
C VAL A 203 -12.13 11.53 0.93
N ASP A 204 -11.10 10.72 1.11
CA ASP A 204 -9.76 11.14 1.50
C ASP A 204 -8.72 10.35 0.69
N GLY A 205 -7.43 10.63 0.87
CA GLY A 205 -6.38 9.85 0.23
C GLY A 205 -5.00 10.30 0.66
N GLY A 206 -3.98 9.60 0.20
CA GLY A 206 -2.58 9.85 0.52
C GLY A 206 -1.74 8.64 0.15
N SER A 207 -0.87 8.21 1.05
CA SER A 207 0.03 7.09 0.76
C SER A 207 -0.70 5.75 0.68
N ASP A 208 -0.26 4.92 -0.25
CA ASP A 208 -0.58 3.51 -0.46
C ASP A 208 0.22 2.56 0.46
N TRP A 209 1.21 3.07 1.20
CA TRP A 209 1.83 2.39 2.33
C TRP A 209 0.88 2.37 3.53
N LEU A 210 0.57 1.17 4.00
CA LEU A 210 -0.44 0.89 4.99
C LEU A 210 0.07 -0.05 6.09
N CYS A 211 -0.43 0.17 7.30
CA CYS A 211 -0.40 -0.81 8.38
C CYS A 211 -1.81 -0.93 8.96
N LEU A 212 -2.44 -2.07 8.72
CA LEU A 212 -3.85 -2.31 9.02
C LEU A 212 -3.99 -3.41 10.07
N ASN A 213 -4.83 -3.19 11.07
CA ASN A 213 -5.14 -4.21 12.05
C ASN A 213 -6.06 -5.29 11.47
N ARG A 214 -6.03 -6.45 12.10
CA ARG A 214 -6.78 -7.63 11.67
C ARG A 214 -8.29 -7.40 11.55
N ALA A 215 -8.89 -6.76 12.55
CA ALA A 215 -10.34 -6.50 12.56
C ALA A 215 -10.78 -5.68 11.34
N PHE A 216 -10.01 -4.66 10.96
CA PHE A 216 -10.30 -3.85 9.78
C PHE A 216 -10.07 -4.61 8.48
N VAL A 217 -9.00 -5.41 8.39
CA VAL A 217 -8.75 -6.26 7.22
C VAL A 217 -9.90 -7.25 7.03
N GLU A 218 -10.33 -7.93 8.09
CA GLU A 218 -11.46 -8.87 8.07
C GLU A 218 -12.76 -8.18 7.62
N TYR A 219 -13.04 -6.98 8.14
CA TYR A 219 -14.16 -6.16 7.66
C TYR A 219 -14.06 -5.88 6.15
N VAL A 220 -12.91 -5.40 5.66
CA VAL A 220 -12.73 -5.07 4.24
C VAL A 220 -12.89 -6.31 3.35
N VAL A 221 -12.36 -7.47 3.76
CA VAL A 221 -12.40 -8.67 2.92
C VAL A 221 -13.74 -9.40 2.97
N THR A 222 -14.43 -9.43 4.11
CA THR A 222 -15.65 -10.25 4.30
C THR A 222 -16.96 -9.46 4.27
N SER A 223 -16.94 -8.14 4.44
CA SER A 223 -18.17 -7.36 4.61
C SER A 223 -19.08 -7.45 3.37
N PRO A 224 -20.36 -7.87 3.54
CA PRO A 224 -21.36 -7.85 2.48
C PRO A 224 -21.99 -6.46 2.31
N SER A 225 -21.56 -5.46 3.09
CA SER A 225 -22.13 -4.11 3.06
C SER A 225 -22.15 -3.54 1.64
N PRO A 226 -23.27 -2.97 1.17
CA PRO A 226 -23.36 -2.30 -0.12
C PRO A 226 -22.29 -1.23 -0.31
N LEU A 227 -21.87 -0.58 0.78
CA LEU A 227 -20.80 0.41 0.75
C LEU A 227 -19.45 -0.20 0.39
N VAL A 228 -19.03 -1.26 1.08
CA VAL A 228 -17.75 -1.93 0.83
C VAL A 228 -17.71 -2.55 -0.56
N GLN A 229 -18.82 -3.18 -0.99
CA GLN A 229 -18.94 -3.78 -2.31
C GLN A 229 -18.95 -2.71 -3.42
N GLY A 230 -19.70 -1.63 -3.21
CA GLY A 230 -19.73 -0.47 -4.11
C GLY A 230 -18.34 0.16 -4.25
N LEU A 231 -17.61 0.33 -3.14
CA LEU A 231 -16.26 0.87 -3.15
C LEU A 231 -15.28 -0.02 -3.91
N LYS A 232 -15.29 -1.34 -3.70
CA LYS A 232 -14.47 -2.28 -4.47
C LYS A 232 -14.70 -2.13 -5.98
N LYS A 233 -15.96 -1.95 -6.39
CA LYS A 233 -16.33 -1.73 -7.80
C LYS A 233 -15.89 -0.35 -8.32
N VAL A 234 -16.00 0.70 -7.52
CA VAL A 234 -15.51 2.04 -7.93
C VAL A 234 -14.00 2.02 -8.11
N TYR A 235 -13.26 1.43 -7.16
CA TYR A 235 -11.80 1.41 -7.19
C TYR A 235 -11.20 0.43 -8.20
N SER A 236 -11.96 -0.54 -8.71
CA SER A 236 -11.50 -1.38 -9.84
C SER A 236 -11.36 -0.61 -11.16
N TYR A 237 -11.97 0.59 -11.25
CA TYR A 237 -11.90 1.46 -12.44
C TYR A 237 -11.35 2.86 -12.10
N THR A 238 -10.44 2.93 -11.13
CA THR A 238 -9.84 4.17 -10.62
C THR A 238 -8.33 4.13 -10.81
N LEU A 239 -7.73 5.26 -11.19
CA LEU A 239 -6.28 5.44 -11.23
C LEU A 239 -5.73 5.55 -9.79
N LEU A 240 -4.55 4.96 -9.53
CA LEU A 240 -3.92 4.97 -8.20
C LEU A 240 -4.89 4.59 -7.06
N PRO A 241 -5.63 3.47 -7.17
CA PRO A 241 -6.73 3.19 -6.23
C PRO A 241 -6.27 2.80 -4.82
N ALA A 242 -4.99 2.52 -4.61
CA ALA A 242 -4.43 2.29 -3.29
C ALA A 242 -4.12 3.61 -2.53
N GLU A 243 -4.01 4.73 -3.26
CA GLU A 243 -3.76 6.06 -2.68
C GLU A 243 -5.05 6.78 -2.28
N VAL A 244 -6.19 6.47 -2.91
CA VAL A 244 -7.47 7.14 -2.65
C VAL A 244 -8.38 6.25 -1.80
N ARG A 245 -8.99 6.80 -0.75
CA ARG A 245 -9.78 6.08 0.26
C ARG A 245 -11.09 6.80 0.58
N GLN A 246 -12.05 6.11 1.17
CA GLN A 246 -13.21 6.75 1.79
C GLN A 246 -13.14 6.55 3.31
N LYS A 247 -13.26 7.64 4.05
CA LYS A 247 -13.36 7.67 5.50
C LYS A 247 -14.84 7.54 5.87
N LEU A 248 -15.16 6.47 6.59
CA LEU A 248 -16.48 6.32 7.20
C LEU A 248 -16.67 7.39 8.28
N PRO A 249 -17.88 7.93 8.46
CA PRO A 249 -18.20 8.72 9.63
C PRO A 249 -17.95 7.84 10.87
N ILE A 250 -17.16 8.37 11.81
CA ILE A 250 -17.05 7.80 13.16
C ILE A 250 -18.11 8.57 13.96
N ASP A 251 -19.27 7.95 14.15
CA ASP A 251 -20.26 8.45 15.09
C ASP A 251 -19.74 8.18 16.52
N TRP A 252 -19.61 9.26 17.31
CA TRP A 252 -19.71 9.21 18.77
C TRP A 252 -21.03 9.85 19.14
#